data_AF-A0A6P0NFJ0-F1
#
_entry.id   AF-A0A6P0NFJ0-F1
#
_cell.length_a   1.000
_cell.length_b   1.000
_cell.length_c   1.000
_cell.angle_alpha   90.00
_cell.angle_beta   90.00
_cell.angle_gamma   90.00
#
_symmetry.space_group_name_H-M   'P 1'
#
loop_
_entity.id
_entity.type
_entity.pdbx_description
1 polymer ?
#
loop_
_entity_poly.entity_id
_entity_poly.type
_entity_poly.pdbx_seq_one_letter_code
_entity_poly.pdbx_strand_id
1 'polypeptide(L)'
;MMGGNRNTSDAQLKFLLQVLQATADSNGDAEIVYPLLADNTDKINPRLAELLRVVTTTKLAEAEADEAENIAAVIVDFSNLIQQFPLGEKASNSSIAITGYEVALTVITREAFPEYWATTQHNLGIAYSERITGSKAQNQEDAFA
;
A
#
# COMPACT_ATOMS: atom_id res chain seq x y z
N MET A 1 11.22 -19.59 23.13
CA MET A 1 9.97 -19.53 22.35
C MET A 1 10.12 -18.50 21.23
N MET A 2 10.65 -18.88 20.05
CA MET A 2 10.83 -17.98 18.88
C MET A 2 10.24 -18.56 17.58
N GLY A 3 9.15 -19.33 17.68
CA GLY A 3 8.49 -19.95 16.51
C GLY A 3 7.35 -19.13 15.91
N GLY A 4 6.72 -18.23 16.68
CA GLY A 4 5.49 -17.55 16.26
C GLY A 4 5.70 -16.38 15.31
N ASN A 5 6.87 -15.72 15.32
CA ASN A 5 7.03 -14.45 14.60
C ASN A 5 7.44 -14.61 13.12
N ARG A 6 8.22 -15.66 12.77
CA ARG A 6 8.65 -15.90 11.37
C ARG A 6 7.48 -16.30 10.47
N ASN A 7 6.69 -17.30 10.89
CA ASN A 7 5.56 -17.80 10.11
C ASN A 7 4.51 -16.72 9.78
N THR A 8 4.28 -15.78 10.69
CA THR A 8 3.37 -14.65 10.46
C THR A 8 3.95 -13.64 9.47
N SER A 9 5.27 -13.34 9.52
CA SER A 9 5.91 -12.51 8.47
C SER A 9 5.89 -13.18 7.12
N ASP A 10 6.09 -14.50 7.05
CA ASP A 10 6.10 -15.23 5.78
C ASP A 10 4.72 -15.23 5.12
N ALA A 11 3.66 -15.39 5.92
CA ALA A 11 2.28 -15.28 5.45
C ALA A 11 1.93 -13.86 4.98
N GLN A 12 2.36 -12.82 5.71
CA GLN A 12 2.15 -11.43 5.29
C GLN A 12 2.93 -11.07 4.03
N LEU A 13 4.18 -11.51 3.92
CA LEU A 13 4.97 -11.30 2.72
C LEU A 13 4.32 -11.99 1.52
N LYS A 14 3.88 -13.24 1.68
CA LYS A 14 3.16 -13.96 0.62
C LYS A 14 1.89 -13.22 0.19
N PHE A 15 1.11 -12.73 1.15
CA PHE A 15 -0.08 -11.92 0.87
C PHE A 15 0.27 -10.64 0.11
N LEU A 16 1.29 -9.90 0.55
CA LEU A 16 1.76 -8.70 -0.12
C LEU A 16 2.16 -8.97 -1.58
N LEU A 17 2.96 -10.02 -1.81
CA LEU A 17 3.38 -10.38 -3.16
C LEU A 17 2.19 -10.81 -4.04
N GLN A 18 1.23 -11.54 -3.46
CA GLN A 18 0.03 -11.96 -4.18
C GLN A 18 -0.83 -10.77 -4.60
N VAL A 19 -1.05 -9.80 -3.70
CA VAL A 19 -1.88 -8.64 -4.04
C VAL A 19 -1.18 -7.73 -5.05
N LEU A 20 0.13 -7.52 -4.94
CA LEU A 20 0.89 -6.74 -5.93
C LEU A 20 0.91 -7.42 -7.30
N GLN A 21 1.05 -8.75 -7.34
CA GLN A 21 0.94 -9.51 -8.59
C GLN A 21 -0.45 -9.38 -9.21
N ALA A 22 -1.51 -9.52 -8.40
CA ALA A 22 -2.88 -9.37 -8.88
C ALA A 22 -3.14 -7.95 -9.42
N THR A 23 -2.63 -6.92 -8.75
CA THR A 23 -2.68 -5.53 -9.24
C THR A 23 -1.98 -5.41 -10.59
N ALA A 24 -0.77 -5.97 -10.73
CA ALA A 24 -0.01 -5.92 -11.99
C ALA A 24 -0.73 -6.66 -13.12
N ASP A 25 -1.20 -7.88 -12.87
CA ASP A 25 -1.86 -8.73 -13.88
C ASP A 25 -3.20 -8.15 -14.36
N SER A 26 -3.85 -7.36 -13.52
CA SER A 26 -5.16 -6.76 -13.79
C SER A 26 -5.11 -5.28 -14.17
N ASN A 27 -3.94 -4.65 -14.19
CA ASN A 27 -3.78 -3.19 -14.33
C ASN A 27 -4.62 -2.41 -13.30
N GLY A 28 -4.60 -2.86 -12.04
CA GLY A 28 -5.30 -2.20 -10.94
C GLY A 28 -6.82 -2.38 -10.94
N ASP A 29 -7.34 -3.48 -11.48
CA ASP A 29 -8.79 -3.75 -11.46
C ASP A 29 -9.27 -4.10 -10.05
N ALA A 30 -10.16 -3.26 -9.51
CA ALA A 30 -10.78 -3.45 -8.21
C ALA A 30 -11.59 -4.76 -8.13
N GLU A 31 -12.22 -5.21 -9.21
CA GLU A 31 -13.00 -6.46 -9.23
C GLU A 31 -12.12 -7.69 -8.96
N ILE A 32 -10.82 -7.61 -9.28
CA ILE A 32 -9.83 -8.66 -9.06
C ILE A 32 -9.14 -8.51 -7.71
N VAL A 33 -8.77 -7.29 -7.33
CA VAL A 33 -7.94 -7.04 -6.14
C VAL A 33 -8.77 -7.00 -4.85
N TYR A 34 -9.99 -6.47 -4.87
CA TYR A 34 -10.80 -6.31 -3.65
C TYR A 34 -11.17 -7.63 -2.96
N PRO A 35 -11.53 -8.72 -3.67
CA PRO A 35 -11.75 -10.01 -3.02
C PRO A 35 -10.53 -10.51 -2.24
N LEU A 36 -9.33 -10.36 -2.80
CA LEU A 36 -8.08 -10.76 -2.13
C LEU A 36 -7.83 -9.96 -0.85
N LEU A 37 -8.10 -8.65 -0.88
CA LEU A 37 -8.03 -7.79 0.30
C LEU A 37 -9.09 -8.16 1.34
N ALA A 38 -10.33 -8.41 0.91
CA ALA A 38 -11.45 -8.76 1.78
C ALA A 38 -11.20 -10.06 2.55
N ASP A 39 -10.66 -11.08 1.87
CA ASP A 39 -10.33 -12.37 2.46
C ASP A 39 -9.13 -12.31 3.44
N ASN A 40 -8.39 -11.19 3.46
CA ASN A 40 -7.16 -11.02 4.22
C ASN A 40 -7.10 -9.72 5.02
N THR A 41 -8.26 -9.21 5.47
CA THR A 41 -8.35 -7.98 6.27
C THR A 41 -7.50 -8.04 7.54
N ASP A 42 -7.28 -9.23 8.12
CA ASP A 42 -6.38 -9.46 9.26
C ASP A 42 -4.92 -9.08 8.99
N LYS A 43 -4.50 -9.13 7.71
CA LYS A 43 -3.14 -8.82 7.27
C LYS A 43 -2.96 -7.36 6.88
N ILE A 44 -4.06 -6.61 6.73
CA ILE A 44 -4.04 -5.17 6.40
C ILE A 44 -3.80 -4.39 7.69
N ASN A 45 -2.52 -4.26 8.05
CA ASN A 45 -2.08 -3.67 9.31
C ASN A 45 -0.73 -2.94 9.13
N PRO A 46 -0.22 -2.20 10.14
CA PRO A 46 1.02 -1.42 9.99
C PRO A 46 2.24 -2.23 9.55
N ARG A 47 2.31 -3.52 9.89
CA ARG A 47 3.40 -4.41 9.46
C ARG A 47 3.39 -4.67 7.95
N LEU A 48 2.22 -4.66 7.31
CA LEU A 48 2.12 -4.75 5.86
C LEU A 48 2.70 -3.49 5.18
N ALA A 49 2.51 -2.32 5.77
CA ALA A 49 3.11 -1.08 5.27
C ALA A 49 4.65 -1.14 5.38
N GLU A 50 5.19 -1.65 6.49
CA GLU A 50 6.64 -1.86 6.66
C GLU A 50 7.20 -2.83 5.62
N LEU A 51 6.52 -3.96 5.40
CA LEU A 51 6.92 -4.94 4.39
C LEU A 51 6.84 -4.35 2.97
N LEU A 52 5.79 -3.61 2.65
CA LEU A 52 5.64 -2.90 1.38
C LEU A 52 6.84 -1.98 1.14
N ARG A 53 7.24 -1.19 2.15
CA ARG A 53 8.41 -0.31 2.05
C ARG A 53 9.68 -1.09 1.79
N VAL A 54 9.98 -2.09 2.63
CA VAL A 54 11.22 -2.86 2.54
C VAL A 54 11.31 -3.57 1.20
N VAL A 55 10.30 -4.35 0.84
CA VAL A 55 10.30 -5.15 -0.40
C VAL A 55 10.41 -4.27 -1.63
N THR A 56 9.66 -3.16 -1.67
CA THR A 56 9.66 -2.28 -2.84
C THR A 56 10.98 -1.52 -2.95
N THR A 57 11.50 -0.93 -1.87
CA THR A 57 12.78 -0.21 -1.92
C THR A 57 13.96 -1.13 -2.28
N THR A 58 13.98 -2.37 -1.79
CA THR A 58 14.97 -3.36 -2.21
C THR A 58 14.87 -3.65 -3.70
N LYS A 59 13.67 -3.93 -4.22
CA LYS A 59 13.46 -4.19 -5.65
C LYS A 59 13.87 -2.99 -6.51
N LEU A 60 13.50 -1.76 -6.12
CA LEU A 60 13.85 -0.54 -6.84
C LEU A 60 15.36 -0.29 -6.88
N ALA A 61 16.10 -0.67 -5.84
CA ALA A 61 17.55 -0.52 -5.80
C ALA A 61 18.29 -1.52 -6.70
N GLU A 62 17.67 -2.65 -7.03
CA GLU A 62 18.21 -3.72 -7.87
C GLU A 62 17.73 -3.63 -9.33
N ALA A 63 16.66 -2.87 -9.59
CA ALA A 63 16.01 -2.76 -10.89
C ALA A 63 16.72 -1.78 -11.84
N GLU A 64 16.68 -2.09 -13.13
CA GLU A 64 16.96 -1.13 -14.19
C GLU A 64 15.83 -0.10 -14.30
N ALA A 65 16.07 1.03 -14.99
CA ALA A 65 15.13 2.14 -15.06
C ALA A 65 13.71 1.73 -15.49
N ASP A 66 13.57 1.02 -16.62
CA ASP A 66 12.26 0.59 -17.14
C ASP A 66 11.53 -0.36 -16.16
N GLU A 67 12.27 -1.22 -15.44
CA GLU A 67 11.68 -2.10 -14.43
C GLU A 67 11.26 -1.32 -13.18
N ALA A 68 12.07 -0.37 -12.74
CA ALA A 68 11.76 0.51 -11.62
C ALA A 68 10.49 1.34 -11.89
N GLU A 69 10.31 1.84 -13.11
CA GLU A 69 9.10 2.55 -13.54
C GLU A 69 7.86 1.67 -13.47
N ASN A 70 7.94 0.43 -13.99
CA ASN A 70 6.84 -0.52 -13.93
C ASN A 70 6.47 -0.90 -12.48
N ILE A 71 7.47 -1.15 -11.63
CA ILE A 71 7.25 -1.40 -10.20
C ILE A 71 6.55 -0.20 -9.57
N ALA A 72 7.05 1.01 -9.79
CA ALA A 72 6.46 2.21 -9.22
C ALA A 72 5.00 2.41 -9.66
N ALA A 73 4.67 2.12 -10.92
CA ALA A 73 3.29 2.19 -11.43
C ALA A 73 2.37 1.20 -10.71
N VAL A 74 2.78 -0.07 -10.58
CA VAL A 74 2.01 -1.09 -9.84
C VAL A 74 1.78 -0.70 -8.38
N ILE A 75 2.79 -0.09 -7.75
CA ILE A 75 2.66 0.38 -6.37
C ILE A 75 1.67 1.53 -6.26
N VAL A 76 1.63 2.47 -7.21
CA VAL A 76 0.62 3.53 -7.23
C VAL A 76 -0.78 2.95 -7.40
N ASP A 77 -0.97 2.00 -8.33
CA ASP A 77 -2.28 1.37 -8.53
C ASP A 77 -2.76 0.62 -7.28
N PHE A 78 -1.89 -0.16 -6.66
CA PHE A 78 -2.20 -0.82 -5.39
C PHE A 78 -2.52 0.20 -4.28
N SER A 79 -1.79 1.31 -4.21
CA SER A 79 -2.01 2.36 -3.22
C SER A 79 -3.37 3.05 -3.41
N ASN A 80 -3.77 3.29 -4.66
CA ASN A 80 -5.10 3.81 -5.00
C ASN A 80 -6.20 2.84 -4.57
N LEU A 81 -6.01 1.54 -4.82
CA LEU A 81 -6.96 0.49 -4.46
C LEU A 81 -7.12 0.34 -2.95
N ILE A 82 -6.01 0.21 -2.21
CA ILE A 82 -6.08 0.04 -0.75
C ILE A 82 -6.63 1.27 -0.04
N GLN A 83 -6.39 2.46 -0.59
CA GLN A 83 -6.99 3.70 -0.10
C GLN A 83 -8.52 3.69 -0.23
N GLN A 84 -9.03 3.25 -1.38
CA GLN A 84 -10.48 3.20 -1.66
C GLN A 84 -11.16 1.94 -1.09
N PHE A 85 -10.39 0.98 -0.59
CA PHE A 85 -10.90 -0.28 -0.10
C PHE A 85 -11.80 -0.09 1.13
N PRO A 86 -13.08 -0.53 1.10
CA PRO A 86 -14.05 -0.17 2.12
C PRO A 86 -13.97 -1.00 3.41
N LEU A 87 -13.19 -2.09 3.43
CA LEU A 87 -13.07 -2.99 4.58
C LEU A 87 -11.70 -2.83 5.27
N GLY A 88 -11.61 -3.34 6.51
CA GLY A 88 -10.44 -3.20 7.36
C GLY A 88 -10.37 -1.86 8.10
N GLU A 89 -9.29 -1.64 8.83
CA GLU A 89 -9.09 -0.39 9.56
C GLU A 89 -8.64 0.73 8.62
N LYS A 90 -9.40 1.82 8.59
CA LYS A 90 -9.07 3.00 7.75
C LYS A 90 -7.66 3.54 8.00
N ALA A 91 -7.20 3.50 9.26
CA ALA A 91 -5.86 3.95 9.62
C ALA A 91 -4.78 3.07 8.97
N SER A 92 -4.99 1.75 8.93
CA SER A 92 -4.09 0.80 8.29
C SER A 92 -4.11 0.97 6.76
N ASN A 93 -5.29 1.06 6.14
CA ASN A 93 -5.44 1.32 4.71
C ASN A 93 -4.70 2.59 4.28
N SER A 94 -4.93 3.69 5.00
CA SER A 94 -4.27 4.98 4.75
C SER A 94 -2.75 4.88 4.93
N SER A 95 -2.27 4.18 5.96
CA SER A 95 -0.83 4.03 6.21
C SER A 95 -0.11 3.22 5.13
N ILE A 96 -0.77 2.20 4.59
CA ILE A 96 -0.25 1.38 3.48
C ILE A 96 -0.21 2.23 2.19
N ALA A 97 -1.30 2.93 1.87
CA ALA A 97 -1.36 3.82 0.70
C ALA A 97 -0.28 4.92 0.76
N ILE A 98 -0.15 5.61 1.89
CA ILE A 98 0.90 6.62 2.12
C ILE A 98 2.28 6.03 1.84
N THR A 99 2.56 4.83 2.37
CA THR A 99 3.87 4.18 2.18
C THR A 99 4.12 3.84 0.71
N GLY A 100 3.12 3.33 0.00
CA GLY A 100 3.25 3.01 -1.42
C GLY A 100 3.49 4.26 -2.27
N TYR A 101 2.71 5.33 -2.07
CA TYR A 101 2.93 6.60 -2.76
C TYR A 101 4.32 7.19 -2.47
N GLU A 102 4.75 7.23 -1.21
CA GLU A 102 6.08 7.74 -0.84
C GLU A 102 7.21 6.99 -1.55
N VAL A 103 7.12 5.65 -1.62
CA VAL A 103 8.13 4.85 -2.31
C VAL A 103 8.07 5.04 -3.82
N ALA A 104 6.87 5.03 -4.42
CA ALA A 104 6.72 5.22 -5.87
C ALA A 104 7.20 6.60 -6.33
N LEU A 105 7.01 7.65 -5.52
CA LEU A 105 7.48 9.02 -5.77
C LEU A 105 9.01 9.18 -5.75
N THR A 106 9.76 8.14 -5.34
CA THR A 106 11.23 8.13 -5.52
C THR A 106 11.66 7.86 -6.96
N VAL A 107 10.78 7.25 -7.76
CA VAL A 107 10.99 6.94 -9.19
C VAL A 107 10.15 7.86 -10.06
N ILE A 108 8.86 8.02 -9.71
CA ILE A 108 7.94 8.93 -10.37
C ILE A 108 8.33 10.34 -9.93
N THR A 109 9.14 11.02 -10.73
CA THR A 109 9.59 12.40 -10.47
C THR A 109 8.79 13.40 -11.30
N ARG A 110 8.80 14.68 -10.87
CA ARG A 110 8.13 15.75 -11.60
C ARG A 110 8.73 15.96 -12.99
N GLU A 111 10.03 15.73 -13.15
CA GLU A 111 10.76 15.94 -14.39
C GLU A 111 10.49 14.83 -15.41
N ALA A 112 10.49 13.56 -14.96
CA ALA A 112 10.26 12.42 -15.83
C ALA A 112 8.76 12.18 -16.13
N PHE A 113 7.89 12.38 -15.13
CA PHE A 113 6.47 12.05 -15.20
C PHE A 113 5.58 13.13 -14.57
N PRO A 114 5.53 14.36 -15.11
CA PRO A 114 4.90 15.51 -14.44
C PRO A 114 3.43 15.28 -14.07
N GLU A 115 2.63 14.71 -14.96
CA GLU A 115 1.21 14.46 -14.73
C GLU A 115 0.98 13.33 -13.73
N TYR A 116 1.77 12.26 -13.84
CA TYR A 116 1.65 11.10 -12.97
C TYR A 116 2.15 11.41 -11.54
N TRP A 117 3.22 12.19 -11.42
CA TRP A 117 3.71 12.73 -10.16
C TRP A 117 2.65 13.60 -9.48
N ALA A 118 2.02 14.52 -10.21
CA ALA A 118 1.00 15.41 -9.65
C ALA A 118 -0.21 14.63 -9.13
N THR A 119 -0.65 13.62 -9.88
CA THR A 119 -1.75 12.72 -9.49
C THR A 119 -1.38 11.92 -8.25
N THR A 120 -0.16 11.37 -8.21
CA THR A 120 0.33 10.59 -7.06
C THR A 120 0.45 11.45 -5.80
N GLN A 121 0.96 12.67 -5.91
CA GLN A 121 1.02 13.65 -4.81
C GLN A 121 -0.37 14.06 -4.32
N HIS A 122 -1.33 14.23 -5.24
CA HIS A 122 -2.72 14.52 -4.88
C HIS A 122 -3.33 13.38 -4.03
N ASN A 123 -3.17 12.14 -4.49
CA ASN A 123 -3.70 10.97 -3.77
C ASN A 123 -2.99 10.76 -2.42
N LEU A 124 -1.69 11.01 -2.34
CA LEU A 124 -0.94 11.04 -1.08
C LEU A 124 -1.52 12.08 -0.11
N GLY A 125 -1.87 13.27 -0.60
CA GLY A 125 -2.56 14.29 0.19
C GLY A 125 -3.90 13.83 0.74
N ILE A 126 -4.71 13.14 -0.07
CA ILE A 126 -5.98 12.54 0.37
C ILE A 126 -5.70 11.49 1.47
N ALA A 127 -4.70 10.62 1.29
CA ALA A 127 -4.39 9.56 2.25
C ALA A 127 -3.96 10.10 3.61
N TYR A 128 -3.18 11.19 3.64
CA TYR A 128 -2.85 11.88 4.90
C TYR A 128 -4.09 12.48 5.58
N SER A 129 -5.02 13.05 4.81
CA SER A 129 -6.29 13.59 5.34
C SER A 129 -7.16 12.49 5.97
N GLU A 130 -7.28 11.35 5.28
CA GLU A 130 -8.00 10.17 5.75
C GLU A 130 -7.37 9.57 7.00
N ARG A 131 -6.04 9.52 7.09
CA ARG A 131 -5.34 9.07 8.29
C ARG A 131 -5.69 9.93 9.51
N ILE A 132 -5.67 11.26 9.37
CA ILE A 132 -5.97 12.18 10.48
C ILE A 132 -7.43 12.03 10.94
N THR A 133 -8.37 11.94 9.99
CA THR A 133 -9.79 11.81 10.30
C THR A 133 -10.12 10.44 10.89
N GLY A 134 -9.53 9.36 10.36
CA GLY A 134 -9.65 8.00 10.88
C GLY A 134 -9.09 7.85 12.29
N SER A 135 -7.90 8.39 12.57
CA SER A 135 -7.34 8.37 13.93
C SER A 135 -8.21 9.11 14.94
N LYS A 136 -8.84 10.23 14.55
CA LYS A 136 -9.80 10.94 15.42
C LYS A 136 -11.02 10.08 15.74
N ALA A 137 -11.59 9.39 14.75
CA ALA A 137 -12.73 8.51 14.94
C ALA A 137 -12.39 7.33 15.88
N GLN A 138 -11.24 6.68 15.66
CA GLN A 138 -10.80 5.58 16.53
C GLN A 138 -10.58 6.04 17.97
N ASN A 139 -9.92 7.19 18.16
CA ASN A 139 -9.71 7.75 19.50
C ASN A 139 -11.02 8.07 20.23
N GLN A 140 -12.09 8.40 19.49
CA GLN A 140 -13.41 8.62 20.07
C GLN A 140 -14.06 7.30 20.48
N GLU A 141 -14.02 6.28 19.61
CA GLU A 141 -14.55 4.94 19.91
C GLU A 141 -13.86 4.34 21.15
N ASP A 142 -12.53 4.41 21.21
CA ASP A 142 -11.74 3.90 22.34
C ASP A 142 -12.05 4.64 23.65
N ALA A 143 -12.41 5.93 23.59
CA ALA A 143 -12.79 6.71 24.77
C ALA A 143 -14.18 6.34 25.32
N PHE A 144 -15.01 5.64 24.55
CA PHE A 144 -16.36 5.20 24.93
C PHE A 144 -16.49 3.69 25.16
N ALA A 145 -15.42 2.91 24.96
CA ALA A 145 -15.34 1.47 25.23
C ALA A 145 -14.88 1.17 26.66
#